data_AF-A0A2G0QBB4-F1
#
_entry.id   AF-A0A2G0QBB4-F1
#
_cell.length_a   1.000
_cell.length_b   1.000
_cell.length_c   1.000
_cell.angle_alpha   90.00
_cell.angle_beta   90.00
_cell.angle_gamma   90.00
#
_symmetry.space_group_name_H-M   'P 1'
#
loop_
_entity.id
_entity.type
_entity.pdbx_description
1 polymer ?
#
loop_
_entity_poly.entity_id
_entity_poly.type
_entity_poly.pdbx_seq_one_letter_code
_entity_poly.pdbx_strand_id
1 'polypeptide(L)'
;MSKDVIDIANEIEKLQFKAAMELSNSWVMERFLLVNSVALYLLEKGDKEQAMNWMEGLLDWAEEDLLSEAENNASDLNGWVNKRMENEVSITKALEIIRAEMPDIEIIRKSWIESTEKLAKYENMEPVAWKNMVTGEIYNEFPQSNKTHCLAVLYYHPPHSK
;
A
#
# COMPACT_ATOMS: atom_id res chain seq x y z
N MET A 1 -20.72 -11.31 -24.36
CA MET A 1 -20.30 -10.58 -23.15
C MET A 1 -20.12 -9.13 -23.55
N SER A 2 -20.68 -8.15 -22.84
CA SER A 2 -20.46 -6.74 -23.20
C SER A 2 -18.98 -6.42 -23.04
N LYS A 3 -18.47 -5.51 -23.88
CA LYS A 3 -17.07 -5.07 -23.84
C LYS A 3 -16.65 -4.64 -22.42
N ASP A 4 -17.54 -3.92 -21.73
CA ASP A 4 -17.34 -3.46 -20.35
C ASP A 4 -17.04 -4.60 -19.36
N VAL A 5 -17.70 -5.77 -19.49
CA VAL A 5 -17.47 -6.91 -18.57
C VAL A 5 -16.09 -7.53 -18.78
N ILE A 6 -15.60 -7.54 -20.03
CA ILE A 6 -14.26 -8.04 -20.34
C ILE A 6 -13.20 -7.06 -19.81
N ASP A 7 -13.41 -5.76 -19.99
CA ASP A 7 -12.47 -4.72 -19.55
C ASP A 7 -12.35 -4.70 -18.00
N ILE A 8 -13.48 -4.81 -17.29
CA ILE A 8 -13.49 -4.97 -15.82
C ILE A 8 -12.75 -6.25 -15.38
N ALA A 9 -13.00 -7.38 -16.05
CA ALA A 9 -12.32 -8.64 -15.69
C ALA A 9 -10.80 -8.53 -15.85
N ASN A 10 -10.34 -7.88 -16.92
CA ASN A 10 -8.91 -7.64 -17.17
C ASN A 10 -8.30 -6.72 -16.10
N GLU A 11 -8.97 -5.64 -15.72
CA GLU A 11 -8.50 -4.76 -14.65
C GLU A 11 -8.43 -5.47 -13.29
N ILE A 12 -9.40 -6.37 -13.00
CA ILE A 12 -9.39 -7.17 -11.77
C ILE A 12 -8.17 -8.09 -11.75
N GLU A 13 -7.90 -8.80 -12.85
CA GLU A 13 -6.73 -9.68 -12.96
C GLU A 13 -5.43 -8.89 -12.80
N LYS A 14 -5.31 -7.73 -13.48
CA LYS A 14 -4.15 -6.84 -13.36
C LYS A 14 -3.96 -6.32 -11.93
N LEU A 15 -5.05 -5.98 -11.23
CA LEU A 15 -5.02 -5.52 -9.84
C LEU A 15 -4.58 -6.65 -8.91
N GLN A 16 -5.08 -7.88 -9.09
CA GLN A 16 -4.67 -9.06 -8.32
C GLN A 16 -3.19 -9.38 -8.52
N PHE A 17 -2.70 -9.29 -9.76
CA PHE A 17 -1.28 -9.51 -10.05
C PHE A 17 -0.41 -8.44 -9.37
N LYS A 18 -0.76 -7.16 -9.48
CA LYS A 18 -0.07 -6.08 -8.76
C LYS A 18 -0.08 -6.29 -7.25
N ALA A 19 -1.22 -6.66 -6.66
CA ALA A 19 -1.31 -6.96 -5.24
C ALA A 19 -0.42 -8.14 -4.82
N ALA A 20 -0.32 -9.18 -5.66
CA ALA A 20 0.58 -10.30 -5.43
C ALA A 20 2.06 -9.88 -5.50
N MET A 21 2.42 -9.01 -6.45
CA MET A 21 3.77 -8.43 -6.54
C MET A 21 4.12 -7.64 -5.28
N GLU A 22 3.25 -6.73 -4.83
CA GLU A 22 3.49 -5.94 -3.61
C GLU A 22 3.58 -6.82 -2.36
N LEU A 23 2.76 -7.86 -2.26
CA LEU A 23 2.86 -8.84 -1.19
C LEU A 23 4.22 -9.57 -1.24
N SER A 24 4.67 -10.02 -2.42
CA SER A 24 5.98 -10.63 -2.59
C SER A 24 7.11 -9.68 -2.19
N ASN A 25 7.06 -8.43 -2.63
CA ASN A 25 8.02 -7.39 -2.28
C ASN A 25 8.06 -7.14 -0.76
N SER A 26 6.90 -7.15 -0.08
CA SER A 26 6.84 -6.99 1.38
C SER A 26 7.59 -8.10 2.13
N TRP A 27 7.57 -9.34 1.63
CA TRP A 27 8.36 -10.43 2.20
C TRP A 27 9.87 -10.27 1.95
N VAL A 28 10.26 -9.69 0.82
CA VAL A 28 11.66 -9.34 0.56
C VAL A 28 12.12 -8.25 1.55
N MET A 29 11.29 -7.22 1.76
CA MET A 29 11.56 -6.17 2.76
C MET A 29 11.67 -6.74 4.18
N GLU A 30 10.78 -7.66 4.58
CA GLU A 30 10.86 -8.32 5.89
C GLU A 30 12.19 -9.06 6.07
N ARG A 31 12.66 -9.78 5.04
CA ARG A 31 13.97 -10.43 5.06
C ARG A 31 15.11 -9.41 5.20
N PHE A 32 15.05 -8.28 4.48
CA PHE A 32 16.03 -7.20 4.63
C PHE A 32 16.08 -6.67 6.06
N LEU A 33 14.93 -6.42 6.69
CA LEU A 33 14.87 -5.95 8.07
C LEU A 33 15.44 -6.97 9.06
N LEU A 34 15.13 -8.26 8.88
CA LEU A 34 15.64 -9.32 9.72
C LEU A 34 17.16 -9.46 9.60
N VAL A 35 17.70 -9.53 8.38
CA VAL A 35 19.14 -9.67 8.15
C VAL A 35 19.90 -8.44 8.66
N ASN A 36 19.40 -7.23 8.42
CA ASN A 36 20.00 -6.01 8.98
C ASN A 36 20.06 -6.08 10.51
N SER A 37 18.99 -6.55 11.16
CA SER A 37 18.96 -6.69 12.62
C SER A 37 19.98 -7.70 13.14
N VAL A 38 20.13 -8.84 12.44
CA VAL A 38 21.13 -9.87 12.76
C VAL A 38 22.56 -9.34 12.56
N ALA A 39 22.83 -8.70 11.42
CA ALA A 39 24.14 -8.14 11.10
C ALA A 39 24.55 -7.06 12.12
N LEU A 40 23.63 -6.15 12.48
CA LEU A 40 23.87 -5.14 13.51
C LEU A 40 24.23 -5.78 14.86
N TYR A 41 23.47 -6.80 15.29
CA TYR A 41 23.78 -7.53 16.52
C TYR A 41 25.17 -8.18 16.49
N LEU A 42 25.55 -8.81 15.37
CA LEU A 42 26.86 -9.44 15.22
C LEU A 42 28.00 -8.41 15.23
N LEU A 43 27.82 -7.26 14.59
CA LEU A 43 28.76 -6.15 14.63
C LEU A 43 28.96 -5.62 16.05
N GLU A 44 27.88 -5.49 16.84
CA GLU A 44 27.96 -5.11 18.26
C GLU A 44 28.74 -6.13 19.10
N LYS A 45 28.72 -7.41 18.72
CA LYS A 45 29.52 -8.48 19.35
C LYS A 45 30.95 -8.57 18.82
N GLY A 46 31.30 -7.75 17.82
CA GLY A 46 32.61 -7.76 17.17
C GLY A 46 32.79 -8.87 16.13
N ASP A 47 31.73 -9.61 15.80
CA ASP A 47 31.75 -10.69 14.81
C ASP A 47 31.49 -10.14 13.40
N LYS A 48 32.51 -9.48 12.85
CA LYS A 48 32.43 -8.82 11.55
C LYS A 48 32.28 -9.82 10.40
N GLU A 49 32.92 -10.98 10.51
CA GLU A 49 32.91 -12.00 9.46
C GLU A 49 31.50 -12.55 9.28
N GLN A 50 30.84 -12.98 10.37
CA GLN A 50 29.46 -13.45 10.25
C GLN A 50 28.51 -12.34 9.81
N ALA A 51 28.71 -11.09 10.28
CA ALA A 51 27.88 -9.97 9.84
C ALA A 51 27.98 -9.75 8.32
N MET A 52 29.20 -9.78 7.75
CA MET A 52 29.42 -9.66 6.31
C MET A 52 28.77 -10.82 5.55
N ASN A 53 28.95 -12.05 6.01
CA ASN A 53 28.33 -13.23 5.37
C ASN A 53 26.80 -13.12 5.29
N TRP A 54 26.16 -12.63 6.35
CA TRP A 54 24.71 -12.37 6.35
C TRP A 54 24.30 -11.29 5.36
N MET A 55 25.06 -10.18 5.29
CA MET A 55 24.76 -9.07 4.38
C MET A 55 25.01 -9.41 2.91
N GLU A 56 26.05 -10.18 2.60
CA GLU A 56 26.34 -10.62 1.23
C GLU A 56 25.30 -11.63 0.75
N GLY A 57 24.94 -12.62 1.57
CA GLY A 57 23.88 -13.59 1.24
C GLY A 57 22.49 -12.98 1.07
N LEU A 58 22.27 -11.76 1.57
CA LEU A 58 21.04 -11.00 1.36
C LEU A 58 20.94 -10.43 -0.06
N LEU A 59 22.07 -10.01 -0.63
CA LEU A 59 22.14 -9.44 -1.97
C LEU A 59 21.86 -10.51 -3.04
N ASP A 60 22.14 -11.79 -2.75
CA ASP A 60 21.78 -12.91 -3.63
C ASP A 60 20.25 -13.04 -3.86
N TRP A 61 19.44 -12.46 -2.98
CA TRP A 61 17.97 -12.45 -3.11
C TRP A 61 17.43 -11.18 -3.76
N ALA A 62 18.26 -10.15 -3.88
CA ALA A 62 17.91 -8.95 -4.61
C ALA A 62 18.11 -9.22 -6.10
N GLU A 63 17.12 -8.90 -6.92
CA GLU A 63 17.28 -8.93 -8.38
C GLU A 63 18.14 -7.75 -8.88
N GLU A 64 18.37 -6.74 -8.04
CA GLU A 64 19.17 -5.54 -8.34
C GLU A 64 20.61 -5.66 -7.80
N ASP A 65 21.59 -5.30 -8.63
CA ASP A 65 23.00 -5.21 -8.25
C ASP A 65 23.30 -3.88 -7.53
N LEU A 66 22.73 -3.74 -6.33
CA LEU A 66 22.87 -2.54 -5.51
C LEU A 66 24.30 -2.34 -4.98
N LEU A 67 25.09 -3.42 -4.89
CA LEU A 67 26.45 -3.36 -4.39
C LEU A 67 27.37 -2.68 -5.41
N SER A 68 27.34 -3.12 -6.67
CA SER A 68 28.10 -2.46 -7.74
C SER A 68 27.67 -0.99 -7.91
N GLU A 69 26.38 -0.69 -7.79
CA GLU A 69 25.90 0.69 -7.82
C GLU A 69 26.46 1.52 -6.66
N ALA A 70 26.47 1.00 -5.44
CA ALA A 70 27.05 1.68 -4.28
C ALA A 70 28.55 1.94 -4.46
N GLU A 71 29.30 0.97 -4.99
CA GLU A 71 30.73 1.14 -5.30
C GLU A 71 30.98 2.25 -6.32
N ASN A 72 30.17 2.30 -7.39
CA ASN A 72 30.24 3.36 -8.39
C ASN A 72 29.92 4.76 -7.83
N ASN A 73 29.20 4.82 -6.70
CA ASN A 73 28.82 6.06 -6.02
C ASN A 73 29.56 6.26 -4.68
N ALA A 74 30.66 5.54 -4.44
CA ALA A 74 31.37 5.56 -3.15
C ALA A 74 31.88 6.95 -2.71
N SER A 75 32.05 7.89 -3.64
CA SER A 75 32.43 9.28 -3.33
C SER A 75 31.33 10.09 -2.63
N ASP A 76 30.06 9.71 -2.81
CA ASP A 76 28.89 10.35 -2.18
C ASP A 76 27.70 9.39 -2.06
N LEU A 77 27.82 8.40 -1.17
CA LEU A 77 26.75 7.44 -0.91
C LEU A 77 25.45 8.11 -0.40
N ASN A 78 25.57 9.16 0.40
CA ASN A 78 24.40 9.88 0.92
C ASN A 78 23.65 10.60 -0.21
N GLY A 79 24.35 11.29 -1.09
CA GLY A 79 23.75 11.93 -2.26
C GLY A 79 23.09 10.92 -3.20
N TRP A 80 23.73 9.77 -3.42
CA TRP A 80 23.16 8.67 -4.21
C TRP A 80 21.87 8.12 -3.60
N VAL A 81 21.86 7.79 -2.31
CA VAL A 81 20.66 7.30 -1.60
C VAL A 81 19.55 8.35 -1.64
N ASN A 82 19.85 9.60 -1.30
CA ASN A 82 18.85 10.68 -1.30
C ASN A 82 18.22 10.86 -2.69
N LYS A 83 19.02 10.74 -3.76
CA LYS A 83 18.53 10.82 -5.14
C LYS A 83 17.65 9.63 -5.51
N ARG A 84 18.01 8.40 -5.12
CA ARG A 84 17.15 7.21 -5.32
C ARG A 84 15.81 7.36 -4.61
N MET A 85 15.80 7.97 -3.43
CA MET A 85 14.60 8.16 -2.60
C MET A 85 13.79 9.40 -2.96
N GLU A 86 14.26 10.27 -3.86
CA GLU A 86 13.61 11.57 -4.15
C GLU A 86 12.17 11.43 -4.68
N ASN A 87 11.88 10.30 -5.33
CA ASN A 87 10.58 9.99 -5.93
C ASN A 87 9.80 8.96 -5.11
N GLU A 88 10.12 8.77 -3.83
CA GLU A 88 9.36 7.88 -2.95
C GLU A 88 7.87 8.27 -2.95
N VAL A 89 7.02 7.27 -3.16
CA VAL A 89 5.58 7.47 -3.35
C VAL A 89 4.86 7.18 -2.03
N SER A 90 4.18 8.18 -1.48
CA SER A 90 3.30 7.97 -0.32
C SER A 90 2.13 7.04 -0.65
N ILE A 91 1.53 6.41 0.36
CA ILE A 91 0.34 5.55 0.19
C ILE A 91 -0.77 6.26 -0.59
N THR A 92 -1.03 7.54 -0.28
CA THR A 92 -2.02 8.34 -0.99
C THR A 92 -1.69 8.46 -2.47
N LYS A 93 -0.43 8.75 -2.80
CA LYS A 93 0.00 8.91 -4.19
C LYS A 93 -0.01 7.57 -4.95
N ALA A 94 0.36 6.48 -4.29
CA ALA A 94 0.26 5.13 -4.86
C ALA A 94 -1.19 4.77 -5.19
N LEU A 95 -2.14 5.09 -4.30
CA LEU A 95 -3.57 4.89 -4.54
C LEU A 95 -4.08 5.68 -5.75
N GLU A 96 -3.64 6.92 -5.93
CA GLU A 96 -3.98 7.73 -7.11
C GLU A 96 -3.50 7.07 -8.40
N ILE A 97 -2.25 6.60 -8.42
CA ILE A 97 -1.66 5.91 -9.58
C ILE A 97 -2.45 4.64 -9.90
N ILE A 98 -2.71 3.80 -8.89
CA ILE A 98 -3.45 2.55 -9.07
C ILE A 98 -4.86 2.82 -9.63
N ARG A 99 -5.58 3.81 -9.11
CA ARG A 99 -6.92 4.18 -9.61
C ARG A 99 -6.86 4.72 -11.05
N ALA A 100 -5.84 5.48 -11.39
CA ALA A 100 -5.65 5.99 -12.75
C ALA A 100 -5.33 4.87 -13.75
N GLU A 101 -4.67 3.80 -13.31
CA GLU A 101 -4.36 2.62 -14.13
C GLU A 101 -5.51 1.60 -14.28
N MET A 102 -6.59 1.79 -13.50
CA MET A 102 -7.78 0.93 -13.44
C MET A 102 -9.09 1.75 -13.59
N PRO A 103 -9.28 2.46 -14.72
CA PRO A 103 -10.41 3.35 -14.92
C PRO A 103 -11.79 2.66 -14.79
N ASP A 104 -11.97 1.42 -15.25
CA ASP A 104 -13.28 0.76 -15.23
C ASP A 104 -13.69 0.33 -13.81
N ILE A 105 -12.73 -0.19 -13.03
CA ILE A 105 -12.92 -0.46 -11.60
C ILE A 105 -13.22 0.85 -10.85
N GLU A 106 -12.53 1.94 -11.17
CA GLU A 106 -12.75 3.23 -10.53
C GLU A 106 -14.14 3.81 -10.84
N ILE A 107 -14.65 3.61 -12.05
CA ILE A 107 -16.03 3.96 -12.43
C ILE A 107 -17.03 3.19 -11.56
N ILE A 108 -16.85 1.88 -11.40
CA ILE A 108 -17.72 1.05 -10.53
C ILE A 108 -17.66 1.55 -9.09
N ARG A 109 -16.45 1.83 -8.57
CA ARG A 109 -16.28 2.31 -7.20
C ARG A 109 -17.02 3.62 -6.97
N LYS A 110 -16.91 4.58 -7.89
CA LYS A 110 -17.62 5.87 -7.82
C LYS A 110 -19.14 5.68 -7.91
N SER A 111 -19.59 4.87 -8.86
CA SER A 111 -21.02 4.56 -9.05
C SER A 111 -21.63 3.92 -7.79
N TRP A 112 -20.89 3.02 -7.14
CA TRP A 112 -21.30 2.42 -5.87
C TRP A 112 -21.46 3.47 -4.77
N ILE A 113 -20.48 4.35 -4.60
CA ILE A 113 -20.53 5.43 -3.59
C ILE A 113 -21.74 6.34 -3.84
N GLU A 114 -21.91 6.83 -5.07
CA GLU A 114 -23.05 7.69 -5.42
C GLU A 114 -24.40 7.00 -5.18
N SER A 115 -24.48 5.70 -5.46
CA SER A 115 -25.69 4.91 -5.23
C SER A 115 -25.99 4.75 -3.73
N THR A 116 -24.95 4.48 -2.91
CA THR A 116 -25.11 4.41 -1.45
C THR A 116 -25.56 5.74 -0.85
N GLU A 117 -25.03 6.87 -1.32
CA GLU A 117 -25.46 8.20 -0.88
C GLU A 117 -26.91 8.52 -1.29
N LYS A 118 -27.32 8.11 -2.49
CA LYS A 118 -28.70 8.29 -2.98
C LYS A 118 -29.69 7.43 -2.17
N LEU A 119 -29.34 6.17 -1.90
CA LEU A 119 -30.12 5.26 -1.06
C LEU A 119 -30.27 5.83 0.36
N ALA A 120 -29.19 6.31 0.96
CA ALA A 120 -29.24 6.94 2.28
C ALA A 120 -30.21 8.12 2.31
N LYS A 121 -30.17 8.99 1.30
CA LYS A 121 -31.13 10.11 1.18
C LYS A 121 -32.57 9.65 1.01
N TYR A 122 -32.81 8.64 0.17
CA TYR A 122 -34.16 8.10 -0.07
C TYR A 122 -34.77 7.48 1.20
N GLU A 123 -33.95 6.76 1.96
CA GLU A 123 -34.34 6.08 3.21
C GLU A 123 -34.29 7.00 4.45
N ASN A 124 -34.00 8.30 4.27
CA ASN A 124 -33.77 9.26 5.36
C ASN A 124 -32.74 8.77 6.40
N MET A 125 -31.68 8.11 5.93
CA MET A 125 -30.59 7.66 6.79
C MET A 125 -29.61 8.80 7.09
N GLU A 126 -29.17 8.87 8.33
CA GLU A 126 -28.09 9.76 8.74
C GLU A 126 -26.75 9.00 8.76
N PRO A 127 -25.63 9.67 8.39
CA PRO A 127 -24.30 9.11 8.60
C PRO A 127 -24.02 9.02 10.10
N VAL A 128 -23.61 7.84 10.58
CA VAL A 128 -23.41 7.58 12.01
C VAL A 128 -21.99 7.23 12.40
N ALA A 129 -21.17 6.79 11.43
CA ALA A 129 -19.80 6.42 11.68
C ALA A 129 -19.00 6.35 10.37
N TRP A 130 -17.69 6.20 10.51
CA TRP A 130 -16.75 5.94 9.42
C TRP A 130 -16.01 4.64 9.69
N LYS A 131 -15.95 3.76 8.69
CA LYS A 131 -15.18 2.51 8.75
C LYS A 131 -13.88 2.66 7.98
N ASN A 132 -12.76 2.33 8.62
CA ASN A 132 -11.49 2.14 7.93
C ASN A 132 -11.54 0.86 7.09
N MET A 133 -11.41 0.99 5.78
CA MET A 133 -11.46 -0.12 4.82
C MET A 133 -10.22 -1.01 4.87
N VAL A 134 -9.12 -0.55 5.49
CA VAL A 134 -7.88 -1.32 5.66
C VAL A 134 -7.87 -2.05 7.01
N THR A 135 -8.14 -1.35 8.11
CA THR A 135 -8.07 -1.93 9.46
C THR A 135 -9.39 -2.53 9.95
N GLY A 136 -10.50 -2.16 9.32
CA GLY A 136 -11.85 -2.54 9.77
C GLY A 136 -12.37 -1.71 10.95
N GLU A 137 -11.55 -0.83 11.53
CA GLU A 137 -11.91 0.01 12.67
C GLU A 137 -13.08 0.95 12.34
N ILE A 138 -13.91 1.24 13.35
CA ILE A 138 -15.07 2.12 13.25
C ILE A 138 -14.83 3.36 14.10
N TYR A 139 -15.04 4.53 13.53
CA TYR A 139 -14.94 5.82 14.20
C TYR A 139 -16.31 6.48 14.23
N ASN A 140 -16.77 6.90 15.42
CA ASN A 140 -18.02 7.65 15.59
C ASN A 140 -17.85 9.15 15.33
N GLU A 141 -16.61 9.61 15.27
CA GLU A 141 -16.22 10.97 14.89
C GLU A 141 -15.24 10.89 13.72
N PHE A 142 -15.21 11.90 12.86
CA PHE A 142 -14.30 11.89 11.71
C PHE A 142 -12.85 11.91 12.21
N PRO A 143 -12.03 10.89 11.88
CA PRO A 143 -10.70 10.77 12.47
C PRO A 143 -9.79 11.90 11.96
N GLN A 144 -9.12 12.60 12.87
CA GLN A 144 -8.20 13.70 12.54
C GLN A 144 -6.88 13.23 11.88
N SER A 145 -6.69 11.93 11.71
CA SER A 145 -5.47 11.39 11.11
C SER A 145 -5.47 11.52 9.58
N ASN A 146 -4.28 11.65 9.01
CA ASN A 146 -3.97 11.59 7.57
C ASN A 146 -4.35 10.26 6.87
N LYS A 147 -4.91 9.27 7.59
CA LYS A 147 -5.40 7.99 7.04
C LYS A 147 -6.85 8.04 6.54
N THR A 148 -7.38 9.23 6.27
CA THR A 148 -8.77 9.45 5.81
C THR A 148 -9.09 8.89 4.43
N HIS A 149 -8.08 8.60 3.61
CA HIS A 149 -8.21 8.09 2.23
C HIS A 149 -8.84 6.69 2.12
N CYS A 150 -9.01 5.99 3.25
CA CYS A 150 -9.54 4.64 3.33
C CYS A 150 -10.86 4.55 4.09
N LEU A 151 -11.60 5.65 4.28
CA LEU A 151 -12.84 5.64 5.06
C LEU A 151 -14.07 5.41 4.17
N ALA A 152 -14.95 4.52 4.61
CA ALA A 152 -16.32 4.40 4.10
C ALA A 152 -17.31 4.93 5.14
N VAL A 153 -18.33 5.67 4.70
CA VAL A 153 -19.39 6.18 5.58
C VAL A 153 -20.37 5.05 5.89
N LEU A 154 -20.73 4.91 7.16
CA LEU A 154 -21.79 4.02 7.62
C LEU A 154 -23.06 4.83 7.88
N TYR A 155 -24.18 4.34 7.33
CA TYR A 155 -25.50 4.95 7.46
C TYR A 155 -26.38 4.14 8.41
N TYR A 156 -27.20 4.83 9.18
CA TYR A 156 -28.18 4.23 10.09
C TYR A 156 -29.60 4.47 9.60
N HIS A 157 -30.42 3.42 9.57
CA HIS A 157 -31.85 3.57 9.35
C HIS A 157 -32.49 4.23 10.59
N PRO A 158 -33.24 5.33 10.44
CA PRO A 158 -34.02 5.85 11.55
C PRO A 158 -34.99 4.75 12.04
N PRO A 159 -35.19 4.60 13.37
CA PRO A 159 -36.15 3.63 13.88
C PRO A 159 -37.52 3.92 13.27
N HIS A 160 -38.11 2.94 12.59
CA HIS A 160 -39.44 3.08 12.02
C HIS A 160 -40.41 3.51 13.13
N SER A 161 -40.91 4.74 13.04
CA SER A 161 -42.04 5.21 13.85
C SER A 161 -43.22 4.29 13.54
N LYS A 162 -43.55 3.41 14.49
CA LYS A 162 -44.80 2.63 14.45
C LYS A 162 -45.99 3.53 14.76
#